data_AF-F6GGS1-F1
#
_entry.id   AF-F6GGS1-F1
#
_cell.length_a   1.000
_cell.length_b   1.000
_cell.length_c   1.000
_cell.angle_alpha   90.00
_cell.angle_beta   90.00
_cell.angle_gamma   90.00
#
_symmetry.space_group_name_H-M   'P 1'
#
loop_
_entity.id
_entity.type
_entity.pdbx_description
1 polymer ?
#
loop_
_entity_poly.entity_id
_entity_poly.type
_entity_poly.pdbx_seq_one_letter_code
_entity_poly.pdbx_strand_id
1 'polypeptide(L)'
;MKPKNSKERRSAFFKFLALFVITMLAILFAVYFNFKVPNQENTLLKAQVKSVEKEMEFQNNFSKEMSEIKRMIDSLDVPGQNLPYQNSKISEKLVELQKTIPTKDSTFRYDMYSNIVATYVNLQQSEGELIDLNDAKSTIEEYQTALEKCRNELKQAERDLYIARGR
;
A
#
# COMPACT_ATOMS: atom_id res chain seq x y z
N MET A 1 -13.82 -63.82 66.47
CA MET A 1 -13.69 -62.54 67.20
C MET A 1 -13.78 -61.38 66.21
N LYS A 2 -14.75 -60.46 66.35
CA LYS A 2 -14.78 -59.23 65.52
C LYS A 2 -13.65 -58.30 66.01
N PRO A 3 -12.77 -57.80 65.15
CA PRO A 3 -11.67 -56.95 65.58
C PRO A 3 -12.22 -55.67 66.22
N LYS A 4 -11.76 -55.37 67.44
CA LYS A 4 -12.18 -54.20 68.24
C LYS A 4 -11.88 -52.87 67.53
N ASN A 5 -10.93 -52.86 66.59
CA ASN A 5 -10.56 -51.70 65.77
C ASN A 5 -11.26 -51.63 64.39
N SER A 6 -12.53 -52.02 64.29
CA SER A 6 -13.28 -51.91 63.03
C SER A 6 -13.71 -50.48 62.70
N LYS A 7 -13.95 -49.63 63.73
CA LYS A 7 -14.35 -48.23 63.55
C LYS A 7 -13.21 -47.33 63.06
N GLU A 8 -12.00 -47.43 63.62
CA GLU A 8 -10.89 -46.59 63.15
C GLU A 8 -10.41 -47.03 61.77
N ARG A 9 -10.43 -48.33 61.46
CA ARG A 9 -10.15 -48.83 60.10
C ARG A 9 -11.10 -48.25 59.05
N ARG A 10 -12.40 -48.14 59.37
CA ARG A 10 -13.38 -47.55 58.46
C ARG A 10 -13.17 -46.05 58.27
N SER A 11 -12.82 -45.32 59.35
CA SER A 11 -12.48 -43.90 59.29
C SER A 11 -11.21 -43.64 58.48
N ALA A 12 -10.15 -44.41 58.72
CA ALA A 12 -8.91 -44.34 57.96
C ALA A 12 -9.11 -44.64 56.47
N PHE A 13 -9.94 -45.63 56.15
CA PHE A 13 -10.31 -45.95 54.78
C PHE A 13 -11.03 -44.80 54.08
N PHE A 14 -12.02 -44.16 54.72
CA PHE A 14 -12.70 -43.00 54.14
C PHE A 14 -11.82 -41.77 53.99
N LYS A 15 -10.89 -41.52 54.93
CA LYS A 15 -9.89 -40.45 54.80
C LYS A 15 -8.95 -40.71 53.63
N PHE A 16 -8.48 -41.95 53.46
CA PHE A 16 -7.66 -42.36 52.32
C PHE A 16 -8.44 -42.23 51.00
N LEU A 17 -9.69 -42.68 50.97
CA LEU A 17 -10.55 -42.59 49.79
C LEU A 17 -10.81 -41.14 49.41
N ALA A 18 -11.09 -40.26 50.38
CA ALA A 18 -11.27 -38.84 50.15
C ALA A 18 -9.99 -38.20 49.59
N LEU A 19 -8.83 -38.50 50.18
CA LEU A 19 -7.54 -38.02 49.68
C LEU A 19 -7.28 -38.50 48.25
N PHE A 20 -7.55 -39.77 47.96
CA PHE A 20 -7.40 -40.37 46.64
C PHE A 20 -8.30 -39.70 45.59
N VAL A 21 -9.56 -39.43 45.93
CA VAL A 21 -10.48 -38.72 45.03
C VAL A 21 -9.99 -37.29 44.76
N ILE A 22 -9.52 -36.59 45.80
CA ILE A 22 -8.99 -35.22 45.65
C ILE A 22 -7.76 -35.21 44.75
N THR A 23 -6.80 -36.11 44.94
CA THR A 23 -5.60 -36.18 44.11
C THR A 23 -5.94 -36.58 42.67
N MET A 24 -6.87 -37.52 42.48
CA MET A 24 -7.34 -37.92 41.15
C MET A 24 -7.99 -36.74 40.42
N LEU A 25 -8.87 -35.98 41.09
CA LEU A 25 -9.47 -34.78 40.52
C LEU A 25 -8.42 -33.73 40.18
N ALA A 26 -7.45 -33.48 41.07
CA ALA A 26 -6.37 -32.54 40.81
C ALA A 26 -5.57 -32.90 39.55
N ILE A 27 -5.26 -34.20 39.35
CA ILE A 27 -4.58 -34.69 38.15
C ILE A 27 -5.46 -34.48 36.91
N LEU A 28 -6.75 -34.83 36.97
CA LEU A 28 -7.67 -34.64 35.84
C LEU A 28 -7.81 -33.16 35.46
N PHE A 29 -7.89 -32.25 36.45
CA PHE A 29 -7.89 -30.82 36.20
C PHE A 29 -6.58 -30.34 35.58
N ALA A 30 -5.44 -30.78 36.09
CA ALA A 30 -4.14 -30.42 35.54
C ALA A 30 -4.00 -30.85 34.07
N VAL A 31 -4.40 -32.09 33.75
CA VAL A 31 -4.41 -32.61 32.37
C VAL A 31 -5.40 -31.81 31.51
N TYR A 32 -6.61 -31.55 32.00
CA TYR A 32 -7.62 -30.78 31.26
C TYR A 32 -7.13 -29.38 30.89
N PHE A 33 -6.55 -28.64 31.84
CA PHE A 33 -6.00 -27.31 31.57
C PHE A 33 -4.79 -27.38 30.64
N ASN A 34 -3.93 -28.39 30.79
CA ASN A 34 -2.78 -28.60 29.92
C ASN A 34 -3.16 -28.80 28.44
N PHE A 35 -4.31 -29.44 28.14
CA PHE A 35 -4.75 -29.63 26.76
C PHE A 35 -5.69 -28.53 26.24
N LYS A 36 -6.56 -27.96 27.10
CA LYS A 36 -7.56 -27.00 26.65
C LYS A 36 -6.98 -25.62 26.37
N VAL A 37 -6.02 -25.16 27.16
CA VAL A 37 -5.40 -23.83 26.99
C VAL A 37 -4.65 -23.75 25.66
N PRO A 38 -3.76 -24.71 25.29
CA PRO A 38 -3.08 -24.67 24.00
C PRO A 38 -4.01 -24.72 22.79
N ASN A 39 -5.16 -25.41 22.89
CA ASN A 39 -6.13 -25.48 21.79
C ASN A 39 -6.79 -24.12 21.54
N GLN A 40 -7.13 -23.37 22.60
CA GLN A 40 -7.70 -22.03 22.45
C GLN A 40 -6.66 -21.04 21.94
N GLU A 41 -5.44 -21.07 22.48
CA GLU A 41 -4.32 -20.24 22.02
C GLU A 41 -4.02 -20.50 20.54
N ASN A 42 -3.93 -21.77 20.13
CA ASN A 42 -3.68 -22.13 18.74
C ASN A 42 -4.81 -21.66 17.80
N THR A 43 -6.06 -21.69 18.26
CA THR A 43 -7.18 -21.18 17.48
C THR A 43 -7.09 -19.66 17.30
N LEU A 44 -6.76 -18.92 18.36
CA LEU A 44 -6.57 -17.47 18.30
C LEU A 44 -5.36 -17.10 17.43
N LEU A 45 -4.23 -17.82 17.58
CA LEU A 45 -3.04 -17.65 16.75
C LEU A 45 -3.34 -17.88 15.28
N LYS A 46 -4.07 -18.95 14.93
CA LYS A 46 -4.51 -19.20 13.54
C LYS A 46 -5.39 -18.08 13.00
N ALA A 47 -6.28 -17.53 13.82
CA ALA A 47 -7.12 -16.40 13.41
C ALA A 47 -6.29 -15.14 13.16
N GLN A 48 -5.30 -14.86 14.00
CA GLN A 48 -4.37 -13.74 13.82
C GLN A 48 -3.50 -13.92 12.57
N VAL A 49 -2.93 -15.11 12.37
CA VAL A 49 -2.14 -15.44 11.17
C VAL A 49 -2.97 -15.20 9.91
N LYS A 50 -4.22 -15.68 9.87
CA LYS A 50 -5.10 -15.46 8.72
C LYS A 50 -5.39 -13.98 8.47
N SER A 51 -5.52 -13.17 9.53
CA SER A 51 -5.70 -11.72 9.39
C SER A 51 -4.45 -11.04 8.83
N VAL A 52 -3.27 -11.45 9.29
CA VAL A 52 -1.98 -10.93 8.81
C VAL A 52 -1.73 -11.35 7.36
N GLU A 53 -2.01 -12.60 7.00
CA GLU A 53 -1.89 -13.09 5.62
C GLU A 53 -2.77 -12.27 4.67
N LYS A 54 -4.01 -11.99 5.06
CA LYS A 54 -4.92 -11.16 4.26
C LYS A 54 -4.41 -9.73 4.10
N GLU A 55 -3.86 -9.16 5.17
CA GLU A 55 -3.26 -7.81 5.15
C GLU A 55 -2.02 -7.78 4.24
N MET A 56 -1.15 -8.78 4.33
CA MET A 56 0.02 -8.93 3.47
C MET A 56 -0.36 -9.10 2.00
N GLU A 57 -1.39 -9.88 1.71
CA GLU A 57 -1.91 -10.07 0.36
C GLU A 57 -2.42 -8.74 -0.22
N PHE A 58 -3.21 -7.99 0.57
CA PHE A 58 -3.66 -6.66 0.18
C PHE A 58 -2.48 -5.72 -0.08
N GLN A 59 -1.52 -5.65 0.84
CA GLN A 59 -0.33 -4.79 0.70
C GLN A 59 0.50 -5.13 -0.54
N ASN A 60 0.67 -6.42 -0.84
CA ASN A 60 1.39 -6.88 -2.01
C ASN A 60 0.67 -6.47 -3.31
N ASN A 61 -0.65 -6.66 -3.37
CA ASN A 61 -1.45 -6.28 -4.53
C ASN A 61 -1.49 -4.76 -4.72
N PHE A 62 -1.69 -4.01 -3.64
CA PHE A 62 -1.66 -2.55 -3.65
C PHE A 62 -0.31 -2.02 -4.17
N SER A 63 0.80 -2.58 -3.67
CA SER A 63 2.16 -2.19 -4.09
C SER A 63 2.43 -2.50 -5.57
N LYS A 64 1.93 -3.63 -6.07
CA LYS A 64 2.04 -3.99 -7.50
C LYS A 64 1.28 -3.02 -8.39
N GLU A 65 0.01 -2.76 -8.10
CA GLU A 65 -0.80 -1.80 -8.86
C GLU A 65 -0.15 -0.42 -8.85
N MET A 66 0.36 0.01 -7.69
CA MET A 66 1.04 1.30 -7.58
C MET A 66 2.34 1.35 -8.40
N SER A 67 3.08 0.24 -8.46
CA SER A 67 4.27 0.12 -9.31
C SER A 67 3.92 0.17 -10.80
N GLU A 68 2.80 -0.42 -11.21
CA GLU A 68 2.30 -0.32 -12.58
C GLU A 68 1.91 1.11 -12.93
N ILE A 69 1.15 1.77 -12.06
CA ILE A 69 0.75 3.17 -12.23
C ILE A 69 2.01 4.06 -12.33
N LYS A 70 3.02 3.84 -11.49
CA LYS A 70 4.30 4.56 -11.59
C LYS A 70 4.90 4.43 -12.99
N ARG A 71 5.00 3.20 -13.50
CA ARG A 71 5.57 2.95 -14.84
C ARG A 71 4.76 3.62 -15.95
N MET A 72 3.44 3.72 -15.79
CA MET A 72 2.60 4.45 -16.74
C MET A 72 2.88 5.95 -16.69
N ILE A 73 2.98 6.53 -15.49
CA ILE A 73 3.34 7.94 -15.29
C ILE A 73 4.73 8.23 -15.88
N ASP A 74 5.74 7.41 -15.55
CA ASP A 74 7.10 7.53 -16.09
C ASP A 74 7.13 7.45 -17.63
N SER A 75 6.11 6.84 -18.26
CA SER A 75 6.02 6.69 -19.72
C SER A 75 5.24 7.81 -20.42
N LEU A 76 4.77 8.82 -19.68
CA LEU A 76 4.03 9.95 -20.25
C LEU A 76 4.90 10.82 -21.16
N ASP A 77 6.21 10.95 -20.91
CA ASP A 77 7.09 11.81 -21.72
C ASP A 77 7.37 11.26 -23.14
N VAL A 78 6.99 10.00 -23.40
CA VAL A 78 7.40 9.30 -24.61
C VAL A 78 6.73 9.93 -25.84
N PRO A 79 7.52 10.40 -26.83
CA PRO A 79 6.98 11.06 -28.02
C PRO A 79 6.05 10.15 -28.82
N GLY A 80 4.95 10.73 -29.35
CA GLY A 80 4.01 10.02 -30.22
C GLY A 80 2.89 9.27 -29.49
N GLN A 81 2.79 9.37 -28.18
CA GLN A 81 1.65 8.84 -27.42
C GLN A 81 0.49 9.85 -27.33
N ASN A 82 -0.74 9.33 -27.23
CA ASN A 82 -1.90 10.15 -26.94
C ASN A 82 -1.95 10.46 -25.43
N LEU A 83 -1.37 11.60 -25.05
CA LEU A 83 -1.29 12.06 -23.65
C LEU A 83 -2.67 12.10 -22.96
N PRO A 84 -3.74 12.67 -23.55
CA PRO A 84 -5.08 12.63 -22.96
C PRO A 84 -5.57 11.22 -22.64
N TYR A 85 -5.36 10.27 -23.56
CA TYR A 85 -5.77 8.88 -23.38
C TYR A 85 -4.99 8.20 -22.25
N GLN A 86 -3.67 8.38 -22.21
CA GLN A 86 -2.84 7.80 -21.15
C GLN A 86 -3.19 8.39 -19.79
N ASN A 87 -3.40 9.71 -19.72
CA ASN A 87 -3.84 10.36 -18.50
C ASN A 87 -5.19 9.82 -18.00
N SER A 88 -6.17 9.65 -18.90
CA SER A 88 -7.46 9.06 -18.53
C SER A 88 -7.30 7.65 -17.96
N LYS A 89 -6.43 6.84 -18.57
CA LYS A 89 -6.20 5.45 -18.14
C LYS A 89 -5.49 5.37 -16.78
N ILE A 90 -4.52 6.26 -16.54
CA ILE A 90 -3.85 6.38 -15.24
C ILE A 90 -4.85 6.79 -14.15
N SER A 91 -5.68 7.79 -14.44
CA SER A 91 -6.71 8.26 -13.50
C SER A 91 -7.76 7.19 -13.18
N GLU A 92 -8.17 6.41 -14.18
CA GLU A 92 -9.07 5.26 -13.97
C GLU A 92 -8.45 4.24 -13.01
N LYS A 93 -7.20 3.82 -13.24
CA LYS A 93 -6.48 2.90 -12.34
C LYS A 93 -6.33 3.45 -10.93
N LEU A 94 -6.03 4.73 -10.77
CA LEU A 94 -5.95 5.37 -9.45
C LEU A 94 -7.29 5.36 -8.71
N VAL A 95 -8.39 5.63 -9.41
CA VAL A 95 -9.75 5.56 -8.86
C VAL A 95 -10.13 4.13 -8.49
N GLU A 96 -9.79 3.14 -9.32
CA GLU A 96 -9.99 1.73 -9.01
C GLU A 96 -9.21 1.32 -7.77
N LEU A 97 -7.93 1.69 -7.68
CA LEU A 97 -7.09 1.38 -6.54
C LEU A 97 -7.62 2.01 -5.25
N GLN A 98 -8.08 3.27 -5.30
CA GLN A 98 -8.72 3.94 -4.16
C GLN A 98 -9.94 3.17 -3.65
N LYS A 99 -10.75 2.59 -4.53
CA LYS A 99 -11.94 1.79 -4.16
C LYS A 99 -11.58 0.48 -3.47
N THR A 100 -10.37 -0.05 -3.70
CA THR A 100 -9.93 -1.30 -3.05
C THR A 100 -9.51 -1.10 -1.59
N ILE A 101 -9.24 0.14 -1.17
CA ILE A 101 -8.76 0.44 0.18
C ILE A 101 -9.85 0.12 1.20
N PRO A 102 -9.59 -0.74 2.20
CA PRO A 102 -10.57 -1.09 3.23
C PRO A 102 -10.99 0.13 4.07
N THR A 103 -12.28 0.47 4.04
CA THR A 103 -12.85 1.55 4.86
C THR A 103 -13.17 1.14 6.30
N LYS A 104 -13.09 -0.17 6.59
CA LYS A 104 -13.44 -0.74 7.91
C LYS A 104 -12.28 -0.77 8.90
N ASP A 105 -11.06 -0.61 8.42
CA ASP A 105 -9.87 -0.67 9.25
C ASP A 105 -9.54 0.70 9.83
N SER A 106 -8.95 0.71 11.04
CA SER A 106 -8.47 1.90 11.77
C SER A 106 -8.15 3.07 10.85
N THR A 107 -8.76 4.23 11.11
CA THR A 107 -8.67 5.47 10.32
C THR A 107 -7.24 5.73 9.79
N PHE A 108 -6.22 5.44 10.60
CA PHE A 108 -4.82 5.55 10.22
C PHE A 108 -4.40 4.78 8.96
N ARG A 109 -4.80 3.50 8.80
CA ARG A 109 -4.40 2.69 7.63
C ARG A 109 -5.09 3.19 6.36
N TYR A 110 -6.37 3.51 6.47
CA TYR A 110 -7.13 4.07 5.37
C TYR A 110 -6.52 5.39 4.88
N ASP A 111 -6.22 6.29 5.82
CA ASP A 111 -5.59 7.58 5.52
C ASP A 111 -4.21 7.39 4.90
N MET A 112 -3.41 6.45 5.39
CA MET A 112 -2.10 6.13 4.82
C MET A 112 -2.22 5.72 3.34
N TYR A 113 -3.04 4.73 3.00
CA TYR A 113 -3.20 4.30 1.62
C TYR A 113 -3.79 5.40 0.72
N SER A 114 -4.77 6.14 1.24
CA SER A 114 -5.40 7.25 0.50
C SER A 114 -4.40 8.37 0.23
N ASN A 115 -3.53 8.70 1.17
CA ASN A 115 -2.47 9.68 0.99
C ASN A 115 -1.43 9.23 -0.05
N ILE A 116 -1.11 7.92 -0.10
CA ILE A 116 -0.24 7.38 -1.14
C ILE A 116 -0.91 7.54 -2.51
N VAL A 117 -2.19 7.17 -2.66
CA VAL A 117 -2.92 7.36 -3.92
C VAL A 117 -2.95 8.85 -4.32
N ALA A 118 -3.23 9.75 -3.38
CA ALA A 118 -3.21 11.20 -3.62
C ALA A 118 -1.83 11.69 -4.08
N THR A 119 -0.75 11.13 -3.53
CA THR A 119 0.62 11.46 -3.96
C THR A 119 0.84 11.08 -5.44
N TYR A 120 0.31 9.95 -5.89
CA TYR A 120 0.41 9.53 -7.28
C TYR A 120 -0.47 10.35 -8.23
N VAL A 121 -1.63 10.81 -7.78
CA VAL A 121 -2.44 11.80 -8.51
C VAL A 121 -1.64 13.08 -8.73
N ASN A 122 -1.01 13.59 -7.67
CA ASN A 122 -0.16 14.78 -7.77
C ASN A 122 1.02 14.55 -8.71
N LEU A 123 1.67 13.38 -8.63
CA LEU A 123 2.78 13.02 -9.52
C LEU A 123 2.34 12.99 -10.99
N GLN A 124 1.18 12.39 -11.29
CA GLN A 124 0.60 12.39 -12.63
C GLN A 124 0.40 13.82 -13.14
N GLN A 125 -0.18 14.69 -12.31
CA GLN A 125 -0.41 16.09 -12.68
C GLN A 125 0.91 16.83 -12.93
N SER A 126 1.89 16.67 -12.03
CA SER A 126 3.19 17.33 -12.17
C SER A 126 3.94 16.89 -13.43
N GLU A 127 3.89 15.61 -13.81
CA GLU A 127 4.46 15.15 -15.08
C GLU A 127 3.75 15.76 -16.29
N GLY A 128 2.41 15.86 -16.25
CA GLY A 128 1.65 16.57 -17.28
C GLY A 128 2.10 18.04 -17.44
N GLU A 129 2.23 18.76 -16.33
CA GLU A 129 2.72 20.14 -16.32
C GLU A 129 4.17 20.26 -16.85
N LEU A 130 5.04 19.29 -16.56
CA LEU A 130 6.41 19.26 -17.09
C LEU A 130 6.46 19.09 -18.60
N ILE A 131 5.59 18.25 -19.15
CA ILE A 131 5.48 18.05 -20.60
C ILE A 131 5.02 19.35 -21.28
N ASP A 132 3.96 19.97 -20.76
CA ASP A 132 3.43 21.25 -21.29
C ASP A 132 4.50 22.36 -21.24
N LEU A 133 5.29 22.42 -20.16
CA LEU A 133 6.41 23.36 -20.02
C LEU A 133 7.53 23.09 -21.02
N ASN A 134 7.83 21.82 -21.31
CA ASN A 134 8.85 21.45 -22.29
C ASN A 134 8.44 21.85 -23.71
N ASP A 135 7.18 21.64 -24.08
CA ASP A 135 6.62 22.08 -25.37
C ASP A 135 6.65 23.61 -25.52
N ALA A 136 6.29 24.33 -24.46
CA ALA A 136 6.38 25.79 -24.43
C ALA A 136 7.84 26.28 -24.59
N LYS A 137 8.79 25.61 -23.93
CA LYS A 137 10.22 25.92 -24.07
C LYS A 137 10.71 25.71 -25.51
N SER A 138 10.36 24.59 -26.14
CA SER A 138 10.71 24.34 -27.54
C SER A 138 10.17 25.43 -28.46
N THR A 139 8.93 25.86 -28.24
CA THR A 139 8.29 26.94 -29.02
C THR A 139 9.03 28.27 -28.83
N ILE A 140 9.50 28.58 -27.62
CA ILE A 140 10.29 29.78 -27.34
C ILE A 140 11.63 29.74 -28.08
N GLU A 141 12.32 28.59 -28.09
CA GLU A 141 13.59 28.42 -28.81
C GLU A 141 13.42 28.62 -30.33
N GLU A 142 12.31 28.11 -30.90
CA GLU A 142 11.95 28.37 -32.30
C GLU A 142 11.74 29.86 -32.59
N TYR A 143 10.97 30.55 -31.74
CA TYR A 143 10.74 31.99 -31.91
C TYR A 143 12.00 32.83 -31.74
N GLN A 144 12.89 32.47 -30.80
CA GLN A 144 14.19 33.14 -30.65
C GLN A 144 15.03 33.01 -31.93
N THR A 145 15.08 31.80 -32.50
CA THR A 145 15.81 31.52 -33.75
C THR A 145 15.23 32.31 -34.92
N ALA A 146 13.89 32.33 -35.06
CA ALA A 146 13.21 33.09 -36.11
C ALA A 146 13.45 34.61 -35.98
N LEU A 147 13.43 35.13 -34.75
CA LEU A 147 13.68 36.53 -34.46
C LEU A 147 15.12 36.93 -34.79
N GLU A 148 16.10 36.09 -34.45
CA GLU A 148 17.50 36.33 -34.81
C GLU A 148 17.70 36.33 -36.33
N LYS A 149 17.10 35.37 -37.04
CA LYS A 149 17.11 35.31 -38.50
C LYS A 149 16.50 36.58 -39.11
N CYS A 150 15.33 37.00 -38.66
CA CYS A 150 14.66 38.22 -39.13
C CYS A 150 15.53 39.47 -38.88
N ARG A 151 16.17 39.58 -37.71
CA ARG A 151 17.11 40.68 -37.42
C ARG A 151 18.30 40.69 -38.38
N ASN A 152 18.84 39.52 -38.73
CA ASN A 152 19.97 39.42 -39.65
C ASN A 152 19.56 39.78 -41.09
N GLU A 153 18.39 39.32 -41.53
CA GLU A 153 17.80 39.67 -42.83
C GLU A 153 17.51 41.18 -42.92
N LEU A 154 16.95 41.79 -41.86
CA LEU A 154 16.72 43.24 -41.80
C LEU A 154 18.02 44.03 -41.95
N LYS A 155 19.07 43.66 -41.19
CA LYS A 155 20.40 44.28 -41.30
C LYS A 155 20.99 44.10 -42.70
N GLN A 156 20.69 43.01 -43.39
CA GLN A 156 21.14 42.80 -44.77
C GLN A 156 20.38 43.69 -45.75
N ALA A 157 19.05 43.74 -45.66
CA ALA A 157 18.21 44.60 -46.48
C ALA A 157 18.53 46.09 -46.29
N GLU A 158 18.80 46.53 -45.06
CA GLU A 158 19.24 47.91 -44.77
C GLU A 158 20.59 48.23 -45.44
N ARG A 159 21.55 47.30 -45.40
CA ARG A 159 22.84 47.44 -46.09
C ARG A 159 22.66 47.53 -47.60
N ASP A 160 21.82 46.67 -48.17
CA ASP A 160 21.54 46.65 -49.61
C ASP A 160 20.86 47.95 -50.07
N LEU A 161 19.89 48.46 -49.29
CA LEU A 161 19.24 49.75 -49.54
C LEU A 161 20.21 50.92 -49.46
N TYR A 162 21.14 50.92 -48.49
CA TYR A 162 22.16 51.95 -48.37
C TYR A 162 23.06 51.99 -49.61
N ILE A 163 23.50 50.83 -50.10
CA ILE A 163 24.29 50.72 -51.34
C ILE A 163 23.49 51.22 -52.55
N ALA A 164 22.21 50.87 -52.64
CA ALA A 164 21.35 51.28 -53.74
C ALA A 164 21.05 52.79 -53.76
N ARG A 165 21.06 53.47 -52.59
CA ARG A 165 20.86 54.92 -52.46
C ARG A 165 22.14 55.75 -52.60
N GLY A 166 23.32 55.12 -52.47
CA GLY A 166 24.64 55.77 -52.58
C GLY A 166 25.20 55.84 -54.01
N ARG A 167 24.42 55.46 -55.02
CA ARG A 167 24.65 55.69 -56.45
C ARG A 167 23.60 56.67 -56.98
#